data_AF-A0A9P4Y7D0-F1
#
_entry.id   AF-A0A9P4Y7D0-F1
#
_cell.length_a   1.000
_cell.length_b   1.000
_cell.length_c   1.000
_cell.angle_alpha   90.00
_cell.angle_beta   90.00
_cell.angle_gamma   90.00
#
_symmetry.space_group_name_H-M   'P 1'
#
loop_
_entity.id
_entity.type
_entity.pdbx_description
1 polymer ?
#
loop_
_entity_poly.entity_id
_entity_poly.type
_entity_poly.pdbx_seq_one_letter_code
_entity_poly.pdbx_strand_id
1 'polypeptide(L)' 'LHKPFEVKINTSEYAFGKQLDQQNNQERLRIISNFSKKLNSSEINYGIPD' A
#
# COMPACT_ATOMS: atom_id res chain seq x y z
N LEU A 1 9.27 -6.15 21.87
CA LEU A 1 8.12 -5.50 21.22
C LEU A 1 8.30 -5.57 19.72
N HIS A 2 7.32 -6.07 18.98
CA HIS A 2 7.35 -5.99 17.51
C HIS A 2 7.27 -4.52 17.08
N LYS A 3 8.16 -4.10 16.18
CA LYS A 3 8.12 -2.74 15.62
C LYS A 3 6.88 -2.59 14.73
N PRO A 4 6.24 -1.42 14.67
CA PRO A 4 5.05 -1.21 13.86
C PRO A 4 5.34 -1.41 12.37
N PHE A 5 4.31 -1.83 11.65
CA PHE A 5 4.34 -1.90 10.19
C PHE A 5 3.78 -0.59 9.60
N GLU A 6 4.35 -0.18 8.48
CA GLU A 6 3.86 0.93 7.67
C GLU A 6 3.35 0.41 6.33
N VAL A 7 2.22 0.93 5.87
CA VAL A 7 1.66 0.59 4.55
C VAL A 7 1.56 1.86 3.74
N LYS A 8 2.24 1.89 2.59
CA LYS A 8 2.10 2.95 1.58
C LYS A 8 1.27 2.40 0.43
N ILE A 9 0.20 3.10 0.09
CA ILE A 9 -0.70 2.71 -1.00
C ILE A 9 -0.62 3.77 -2.08
N ASN A 10 -0.47 3.34 -3.32
CA ASN A 10 -0.58 4.18 -4.50
C ASN A 10 -1.67 3.60 -5.42
N THR A 11 -2.58 4.44 -5.86
CA THR A 11 -3.74 4.08 -6.68
C THR A 11 -3.64 4.76 -8.03
N SER A 12 -3.90 4.01 -9.10
CA SER A 12 -4.22 4.55 -10.42
C SER A 12 -5.71 4.29 -10.72
N GLU A 13 -6.18 4.77 -11.87
CA GLU A 13 -7.57 4.57 -12.33
C GLU A 13 -8.01 3.10 -12.36
N TYR A 14 -7.09 2.15 -12.61
CA TYR A 14 -7.44 0.75 -12.87
C TYR A 14 -6.81 -0.26 -11.90
N ALA A 15 -5.94 0.19 -10.99
CA ALA A 15 -5.21 -0.68 -10.09
C ALA A 15 -4.72 0.07 -8.86
N PHE A 16 -4.40 -0.66 -7.80
CA PHE A 16 -3.60 -0.13 -6.71
C PHE A 16 -2.38 -1.02 -6.44
N GLY A 17 -1.31 -0.36 -6.02
CA GLY A 17 -0.11 -0.98 -5.45
C GLY A 17 0.01 -0.60 -3.98
N LYS A 18 0.53 -1.53 -3.17
CA LYS A 18 0.88 -1.26 -1.78
C LYS A 18 2.26 -1.83 -1.45
N GLN A 19 3.01 -1.07 -0.68
CA GLN A 19 4.28 -1.48 -0.08
C GLN A 19 4.09 -1.61 1.43
N LEU A 20 4.49 -2.76 1.98
CA LEU A 20 4.53 -3.01 3.42
C LEU A 20 5.98 -2.87 3.89
N ASP A 21 6.20 -1.91 4.78
CA ASP A 21 7.49 -1.64 5.40
C ASP A 21 7.44 -1.98 6.90
N GLN A 22 8.58 -2.33 7.48
CA GLN A 22 8.75 -2.40 8.93
C GLN A 22 10.08 -1.74 9.31
N GLN A 23 10.07 -0.98 10.41
CA GLN A 23 11.30 -0.40 10.92
C GLN A 23 12.25 -1.50 11.41
N ASN A 24 13.53 -1.42 11.07
CA ASN A 24 14.57 -2.35 11.53
C ASN A 24 15.25 -1.85 12.82
N ASN A 25 16.22 -2.60 13.35
CA ASN A 25 16.94 -2.23 14.59
C ASN A 25 17.78 -0.94 14.47
N GLN A 26 18.02 -0.44 13.25
CA GLN A 26 18.74 0.80 12.96
C GLN A 26 17.79 1.97 12.69
N GLU A 27 16.52 1.82 13.06
CA GLU A 27 15.47 2.83 12.88
C GLU A 27 15.13 3.17 11.41
N ARG A 28 15.57 2.33 10.46
CA ARG A 28 15.31 2.48 9.02
C ARG A 28 14.11 1.65 8.59
N LEU A 29 13.33 2.15 7.64
CA LEU A 29 12.26 1.39 6.99
C LEU A 29 12.87 0.35 6.06
N ARG A 30 12.47 -0.91 6.26
CA ARG A 30 12.81 -2.04 5.39
C ARG A 30 11.55 -2.55 4.72
N ILE A 31 11.62 -2.72 3.40
CA ILE A 31 10.54 -3.34 2.62
C ILE A 31 10.41 -4.81 3.03
N ILE A 32 9.20 -5.20 3.41
CA ILE A 32 8.81 -6.57 3.77
C ILE A 32 8.12 -7.25 2.59
N SER A 33 7.23 -6.53 1.91
CA SER A 33 6.47 -7.09 0.79
C SER A 33 5.86 -6.00 -0.08
N ASN A 34 5.62 -6.34 -1.35
CA ASN A 34 4.90 -5.52 -2.31
C ASN A 34 3.68 -6.31 -2.79
N PHE A 35 2.54 -5.62 -2.89
CA PHE A 35 1.31 -6.20 -3.42
C PHE A 35 0.71 -5.25 -4.46
N SER A 36 0.06 -5.83 -5.47
CA SER A 36 -0.75 -5.08 -6.42
C SER A 36 -2.03 -5.83 -6.72
N LYS A 37 -3.10 -5.09 -7.02
CA LYS A 37 -4.40 -5.63 -7.41
C LYS A 37 -5.02 -4.72 -8.46
N LYS A 38 -5.54 -5.32 -9.54
CA LYS A 38 -6.42 -4.61 -10.49
C LYS A 38 -7.77 -4.35 -9.84
N LEU A 39 -8.27 -3.14 -10.00
CA LEU A 39 -9.62 -2.77 -9.59
C LEU A 39 -10.63 -3.40 -10.55
N ASN A 40 -11.72 -3.92 -10.00
CA ASN A 40 -12.84 -4.39 -10.81
C ASN A 40 -13.76 -3.21 -11.18
N SER A 41 -14.69 -3.42 -12.12
CA SER A 41 -15.59 -2.37 -12.63
C SER A 41 -16.43 -1.69 -11.54
N SER A 42 -16.72 -2.38 -10.43
CA SER A 42 -17.45 -1.78 -9.30
C SER A 42 -16.54 -0.90 -8.44
N GLU A 43 -15.27 -1.26 -8.29
CA GLU A 43 -14.26 -0.51 -7.52
C GLU A 43 -13.79 0.76 -8.26
N ILE A 44 -13.79 0.76 -9.60
CA ILE A 44 -13.37 1.91 -10.43
C ILE A 44 -14.39 3.07 -10.38
N ASN A 45 -15.68 2.76 -10.21
CA ASN A 45 -16.76 3.74 -10.31
C ASN A 45 -17.05 4.51 -9.00
N TYR A 46 -16.30 4.25 -7.93
CA TYR A 46 -16.34 5.11 -6.75
C TYR A 46 -15.57 6.39 -7.08
N GLY A 47 -16.30 7.46 -7.39
CA GLY A 47 -15.71 8.77 -7.68
C GLY A 47 -14.72 9.17 -6.59
N ILE A 48 -13.53 9.62 -7.01
CA ILE A 48 -12.56 10.22 -6.10
C ILE A 48 -13.23 11.49 -5.54
N PRO A 49 -13.41 11.63 -4.21
CA PRO A 49 -13.92 12.87 -3.63
C PRO A 49 -12.98 14.02 -4.00
N ASP A 50 -13.53 15.14 -4.49
CA ASP A 50 -12.83 16.41 -4.70
C ASP A 50 -12.27 16.98 -3.39
#